data_AF-A0A831L075-F1
#
_entry.id   AF-A0A831L075-F1
#
_cell.length_a   1.000
_cell.length_b   1.000
_cell.length_c   1.000
_cell.angle_alpha   90.00
_cell.angle_beta   90.00
_cell.angle_gamma   90.00
#
_symmetry.space_group_name_H-M   'P 1'
#
loop_
_entity.id
_entity.type
_entity.pdbx_description
1 polymer ?
#
loop_
_entity_poly.entity_id
_entity_poly.type
_entity_poly.pdbx_seq_one_letter_code
_entity_poly.pdbx_strand_id
1 'polypeptide(L)'
;MGKYKPFVLLGPGDAIKEELEFYGWRQEDLAEIMGMSIKHVNQLVKNRAPVTFDTARLLSRVFKQSVQFWINLDTNNRLQLEESALNEETAAKALIFRYMPVLEMHKKGWLNKNDNLIAQVKAFWNIRNLQFDFMKENVPAYFRKSQTKKGFNPYYALTWIQKARIEATKQAEINHYNEEGLYQLADEIPAFTRKGKGITEFIDALNRNGVVFLHLPHLSQTYTDGAVLWLDENPVIVYTARFDRNDNFWFTITHEIAHILLHDALEHNEFIDSFDLMDVSEKSENEADKFARKHLKSDDVVRFFADSITCSKKKVMKCAEIFGLHPAVVVGCLQHEGKISFRSCTEFKEPVRIHLPDPPGSNA
;
A
#
# COMPACT_ATOMS: atom_id res chain seq x y z
N MET A 1 49.57 -28.33 7.50
CA MET A 1 48.68 -27.53 8.38
C MET A 1 47.46 -28.38 8.69
N GLY A 2 47.30 -28.80 9.94
CA GLY A 2 46.23 -29.69 10.37
C GLY A 2 44.86 -29.01 10.27
N LYS A 3 43.88 -29.72 9.70
CA LYS A 3 42.47 -29.32 9.72
C LYS A 3 41.99 -29.28 11.17
N TYR A 4 41.71 -28.10 11.71
CA TYR A 4 40.96 -27.98 12.95
C TYR A 4 39.55 -28.53 12.72
N LYS A 5 39.18 -29.58 13.46
CA LYS A 5 37.78 -30.02 13.56
C LYS A 5 36.99 -28.96 14.36
N PRO A 6 35.72 -28.69 14.03
CA PRO A 6 34.89 -27.78 14.82
C PRO A 6 34.82 -28.24 16.28
N PHE A 7 34.75 -27.26 17.19
CA PHE A 7 34.52 -27.45 18.63
C PHE A 7 33.35 -28.41 18.85
N VAL A 8 33.56 -29.48 19.62
CA VAL A 8 32.52 -30.46 19.95
C VAL A 8 31.32 -29.71 20.53
N LEU A 9 30.16 -29.86 19.92
CA LEU A 9 28.91 -29.24 20.37
C LEU A 9 28.56 -29.83 21.74
N LEU A 10 28.73 -29.04 22.81
CA LEU A 10 28.34 -29.44 24.15
C LEU A 10 26.88 -29.00 24.38
N GLY A 11 25.96 -29.97 24.41
CA GLY A 11 24.59 -29.74 24.87
C GLY A 11 24.43 -30.03 26.36
N PRO A 12 23.27 -29.68 26.95
CA PRO A 12 22.97 -29.99 28.35
C PRO A 12 23.08 -31.49 28.64
N GLY A 13 22.69 -32.33 27.69
CA GLY A 13 22.80 -33.78 27.81
C GLY A 13 24.23 -34.30 27.85
N ASP A 14 25.19 -33.59 27.26
CA ASP A 14 26.60 -33.98 27.28
C ASP A 14 27.24 -33.61 28.63
N ALA A 15 26.94 -32.42 29.14
CA ALA A 15 27.32 -32.04 30.50
C ALA A 15 26.68 -32.94 31.57
N ILE A 16 25.42 -33.36 31.38
CA ILE A 16 24.78 -34.33 32.29
C ILE A 16 25.51 -35.68 32.24
N LYS A 17 25.91 -36.17 31.06
CA LYS A 17 26.67 -37.44 30.97
C LYS A 17 28.01 -37.35 31.68
N GLU A 18 28.74 -36.26 31.50
CA GLU A 18 30.04 -36.05 32.16
C GLU A 18 29.90 -36.08 33.69
N GLU A 19 28.88 -35.39 34.23
CA GLU A 19 28.60 -35.41 35.66
C GLU A 19 28.18 -36.81 36.15
N LEU A 20 27.33 -37.51 35.40
CA LEU A 20 26.94 -38.89 35.73
C LEU A 20 28.14 -39.83 35.76
N GLU A 21 29.04 -39.73 34.78
CA GLU A 21 30.27 -40.51 34.72
C GLU A 21 31.20 -40.20 35.89
N PHE A 22 31.36 -38.92 36.25
CA PHE A 22 32.17 -38.48 37.40
C PHE A 22 31.67 -39.06 38.72
N TYR A 23 30.35 -39.09 38.93
CA TYR A 23 29.73 -39.65 40.14
C TYR A 23 29.50 -41.18 40.08
N GLY A 24 29.74 -41.82 38.95
CA GLY A 24 29.45 -43.24 38.73
C GLY A 24 27.95 -43.56 38.73
N TRP A 25 27.11 -42.58 38.38
CA TRP A 25 25.65 -42.68 38.39
C TRP A 25 25.09 -43.11 37.04
N ARG A 26 23.96 -43.81 37.08
CA ARG A 26 23.12 -44.09 35.92
C ARG A 26 22.00 -43.06 35.82
N GLN A 27 21.33 -43.02 34.67
CA GLN A 27 20.22 -42.09 34.43
C GLN A 27 19.03 -42.37 35.36
N GLU A 28 18.88 -43.62 35.82
CA GLU A 28 17.92 -44.02 36.85
C GLU A 28 18.21 -43.35 38.19
N ASP A 29 19.48 -43.28 38.59
CA ASP A 29 19.89 -42.67 39.86
C ASP A 29 19.61 -41.17 39.83
N LEU A 30 19.90 -40.49 38.72
CA LEU A 30 19.57 -39.08 38.53
C LEU A 30 18.05 -38.83 38.52
N ALA A 31 17.28 -39.72 37.92
CA ALA A 31 15.82 -39.64 37.91
C ALA A 31 15.25 -39.72 39.33
N GLU A 32 15.77 -40.64 40.15
CA GLU A 32 15.40 -40.75 41.56
C GLU A 32 15.78 -39.50 42.36
N ILE A 33 17.02 -39.01 42.21
CA ILE A 33 17.52 -37.80 42.91
C ILE A 33 16.70 -36.56 42.56
N MET A 34 16.38 -36.37 41.28
CA MET A 34 15.62 -35.22 40.81
C MET A 34 14.11 -35.36 41.01
N GLY A 35 13.61 -36.53 41.40
CA GLY A 35 12.17 -36.82 41.48
C GLY A 35 11.47 -36.74 40.11
N MET A 36 12.17 -37.13 39.04
CA MET A 36 11.68 -37.08 37.66
C MET A 36 11.50 -38.49 37.08
N SER A 37 10.70 -38.63 36.03
CA SER A 37 10.65 -39.91 35.32
C SER A 37 11.97 -40.18 34.58
N ILE A 38 12.41 -41.45 34.59
CA ILE A 38 13.57 -41.92 33.80
C ILE A 38 13.43 -41.53 32.33
N LYS A 39 12.20 -41.59 31.79
CA LYS A 39 11.89 -41.16 30.43
C LYS A 39 12.29 -39.70 30.18
N HIS A 40 11.99 -38.80 31.12
CA HIS A 40 12.32 -37.38 30.99
C HIS A 40 13.83 -37.14 31.09
N VAL A 41 14.52 -37.77 32.05
CA VAL A 41 15.99 -37.72 32.16
C VAL A 41 16.66 -38.22 30.88
N ASN A 42 16.18 -39.34 30.32
CA ASN A 42 16.65 -39.87 29.04
C ASN A 42 16.46 -38.88 27.88
N GLN A 43 15.41 -38.06 27.88
CA GLN A 43 15.23 -37.02 26.86
C GLN A 43 16.16 -35.82 27.07
N LEU A 44 16.44 -35.44 28.33
CA LEU A 44 17.42 -34.38 28.66
C LEU A 44 18.82 -34.79 28.21
N VAL A 45 19.25 -36.01 28.55
CA VAL A 45 20.55 -36.58 28.17
C VAL A 45 20.74 -36.68 26.65
N LYS A 46 19.65 -36.82 25.90
CA LYS A 46 19.64 -36.86 24.43
C LYS A 46 19.44 -35.49 23.79
N ASN A 47 19.46 -34.39 24.55
CA ASN A 47 19.16 -33.03 24.09
C ASN A 47 17.77 -32.88 23.41
N ARG A 48 16.83 -33.80 23.69
CA ARG A 48 15.49 -33.81 23.08
C ARG A 48 14.45 -33.08 23.92
N ALA A 49 14.61 -33.04 25.24
CA ALA A 49 13.77 -32.25 26.13
C ALA A 49 14.45 -30.91 26.46
N PRO A 50 13.69 -29.79 26.50
CA PRO A 50 14.20 -28.51 26.96
C PRO A 50 14.58 -28.54 28.43
N VAL A 51 15.66 -27.85 28.77
CA VAL A 51 16.00 -27.57 30.15
C VAL A 51 15.16 -26.39 30.60
N THR A 52 14.01 -26.68 31.18
CA THR A 52 13.15 -25.65 31.79
C THR A 52 13.84 -25.02 33.01
N PHE A 53 13.34 -23.88 33.48
CA PHE A 53 13.85 -23.24 34.69
C PHE A 53 13.82 -24.18 35.92
N ASP A 54 12.75 -24.97 36.06
CA ASP A 54 12.63 -25.95 37.16
C ASP A 54 13.65 -27.08 37.01
N THR A 55 13.83 -27.61 35.79
CA THR A 55 14.85 -28.62 35.50
C THR A 55 16.26 -28.09 35.80
N ALA A 56 16.57 -26.86 35.38
CA ALA A 56 17.85 -26.20 35.65
C ALA A 56 18.09 -26.00 37.16
N ARG A 57 17.04 -25.69 37.93
CA ARG A 57 17.12 -25.57 39.39
C ARG A 57 17.42 -26.90 40.06
N LEU A 58 16.81 -27.98 39.60
CA LEU A 58 17.11 -29.34 40.09
C LEU A 58 18.54 -29.72 39.73
N LEU A 59 18.94 -29.59 38.47
CA LEU A 59 20.32 -29.88 38.01
C LEU A 59 21.36 -29.04 38.78
N SER A 60 21.07 -27.76 39.05
CA SER A 60 21.93 -26.87 39.84
C SER A 60 22.14 -27.38 41.27
N ARG A 61 21.09 -27.90 41.90
CA ARG A 61 21.18 -28.48 43.26
C ARG A 61 21.96 -29.79 43.27
N VAL A 62 21.80 -30.61 42.22
CA VAL A 62 22.45 -31.92 42.12
C VAL A 62 23.93 -31.77 41.79
N PHE A 63 24.26 -31.01 40.75
CA PHE A 63 25.62 -30.91 40.20
C PHE A 63 26.39 -29.66 40.63
N LYS A 64 25.80 -28.84 41.51
CA LYS A 64 26.41 -27.61 42.07
C LYS A 64 26.84 -26.55 41.05
N GLN A 65 26.44 -26.70 39.79
CA GLN A 65 26.52 -25.65 38.77
C GLN A 65 25.40 -24.63 38.96
N SER A 66 25.54 -23.44 38.36
CA SER A 66 24.48 -22.43 38.44
C SER A 66 23.25 -22.79 37.60
N VAL A 67 22.07 -22.30 37.98
CA VAL A 67 20.85 -22.41 37.15
C VAL A 67 21.08 -21.79 35.76
N GLN A 68 21.79 -20.65 35.73
CA GLN A 68 22.12 -19.93 34.50
C GLN A 68 23.00 -20.77 33.56
N PHE A 69 23.93 -21.56 34.09
CA PHE A 69 24.80 -22.44 33.29
C PHE A 69 23.96 -23.42 32.47
N TRP A 70 23.04 -24.14 33.11
CA TRP A 70 22.19 -25.14 32.46
C TRP A 70 21.25 -24.52 31.41
N ILE A 71 20.67 -23.36 31.72
CA ILE A 71 19.83 -22.60 30.77
C ILE A 71 20.65 -22.16 29.55
N ASN A 72 21.85 -21.60 29.78
CA ASN A 72 22.71 -21.14 28.69
C ASN A 72 23.16 -22.30 27.80
N LEU A 73 23.45 -23.46 28.37
CA LEU A 73 23.90 -24.63 27.62
C LEU A 73 22.80 -25.20 26.71
N ASP A 74 21.57 -25.31 27.20
CA ASP A 74 20.40 -25.71 26.38
C ASP A 74 20.05 -24.64 25.34
N THR A 75 20.13 -23.36 25.71
CA THR A 75 19.89 -22.24 24.78
C THR A 75 20.86 -22.26 23.62
N ASN A 76 22.16 -22.38 23.88
CA ASN A 76 23.19 -22.43 22.85
C ASN A 76 23.04 -23.67 21.95
N ASN A 77 22.71 -24.83 22.54
CA ASN A 77 22.46 -26.05 21.77
C ASN A 77 21.25 -25.91 20.85
N ARG A 78 20.15 -25.31 21.34
CA ARG A 78 18.92 -25.11 20.56
C ARG A 78 19.06 -24.06 19.48
N LEU A 79 19.69 -22.93 19.76
CA LEU A 79 19.92 -21.87 18.76
C LEU A 79 20.65 -22.40 17.52
N GLN A 80 21.62 -23.29 17.71
CA GLN A 80 22.38 -23.92 16.62
C GLN A 80 21.57 -24.98 15.85
N LEU A 81 20.57 -25.61 16.48
CA LEU A 81 19.65 -26.55 15.82
C LEU A 81 18.56 -25.80 15.04
N GLU A 82 18.08 -24.68 15.57
CA GLU A 82 16.96 -23.89 15.03
C GLU A 82 17.37 -22.91 13.91
N GLU A 83 18.66 -22.60 13.76
CA GLU A 83 19.20 -21.73 12.70
C GLU A 83 18.84 -22.18 11.26
N SER A 84 18.30 -23.39 11.07
CA SER A 84 18.14 -24.02 9.75
C SER A 84 16.71 -24.18 9.20
N ALA A 85 15.62 -23.93 9.94
CA ALA A 85 14.29 -24.35 9.45
C ALA A 85 13.06 -23.45 9.70
N LEU A 86 13.02 -22.63 10.76
CA LEU A 86 11.78 -21.92 11.15
C LEU A 86 11.86 -20.38 11.07
N ASN A 87 13.05 -19.81 10.87
CA ASN A 87 13.24 -18.36 10.94
C ASN A 87 12.92 -17.60 9.64
N GLU A 88 13.06 -18.23 8.47
CA GLU A 88 12.91 -17.51 7.20
C GLU A 88 11.47 -17.09 6.89
N GLU A 89 10.47 -17.96 7.13
CA GLU A 89 9.08 -17.64 6.79
C GLU A 89 8.49 -16.56 7.71
N THR A 90 8.77 -16.64 9.01
CA THR A 90 8.31 -15.63 9.99
C THR A 90 8.97 -14.28 9.71
N ALA A 91 10.27 -14.26 9.44
CA ALA A 91 10.99 -13.04 9.05
C ALA A 91 10.44 -12.46 7.73
N ALA A 92 10.16 -13.31 6.74
CA ALA A 92 9.57 -12.90 5.47
C ALA A 92 8.18 -12.27 5.67
N LYS A 93 7.29 -12.90 6.44
CA LYS A 93 5.97 -12.32 6.76
C LYS A 93 6.10 -11.00 7.50
N ALA A 94 6.97 -10.91 8.51
CA ALA A 94 7.21 -9.66 9.23
C ALA A 94 7.68 -8.54 8.30
N LEU A 95 8.55 -8.86 7.33
CA LEU A 95 9.02 -7.92 6.31
C LEU A 95 7.86 -7.43 5.43
N ILE A 96 7.00 -8.34 4.96
CA ILE A 96 5.83 -7.97 4.14
C ILE A 96 4.92 -7.00 4.91
N PHE A 97 4.54 -7.33 6.15
CA PHE A 97 3.66 -6.50 6.97
C PHE A 97 4.27 -5.13 7.32
N ARG A 98 5.60 -5.01 7.28
CA ARG A 98 6.30 -3.73 7.47
C ARG A 98 6.12 -2.77 6.29
N TYR A 99 6.10 -3.29 5.06
CA TYR A 99 6.07 -2.48 3.84
C TYR A 99 4.69 -2.40 3.18
N MET A 100 3.82 -3.39 3.41
CA MET A 100 2.55 -3.49 2.70
C MET A 100 1.34 -3.48 3.65
N PRO A 101 0.21 -2.87 3.25
CA PRO A 101 -1.04 -2.88 4.01
C PRO A 101 -1.79 -4.22 3.84
N VAL A 102 -1.15 -5.35 4.20
CA VAL A 102 -1.65 -6.71 3.91
C VAL A 102 -3.10 -6.94 4.36
N LEU A 103 -3.45 -6.48 5.57
CA LEU A 103 -4.81 -6.63 6.11
C LEU A 103 -5.86 -5.91 5.27
N GLU A 104 -5.53 -4.72 4.78
CA GLU A 104 -6.42 -3.93 3.92
C GLU A 104 -6.49 -4.53 2.51
N MET A 105 -5.36 -4.99 1.97
CA MET A 105 -5.31 -5.71 0.70
C MET A 105 -6.20 -6.96 0.71
N HIS A 106 -6.20 -7.72 1.81
CA HIS A 106 -7.13 -8.83 1.98
C HIS A 106 -8.59 -8.37 2.04
N LYS A 107 -8.88 -7.30 2.79
CA LYS A 107 -10.24 -6.76 2.89
C LYS A 107 -10.78 -6.29 1.53
N LYS A 108 -9.90 -5.79 0.66
CA LYS A 108 -10.23 -5.33 -0.69
C LYS A 108 -10.15 -6.45 -1.76
N GLY A 109 -9.88 -7.69 -1.36
CA GLY A 109 -9.76 -8.81 -2.31
C GLY A 109 -8.52 -8.75 -3.22
N TRP A 110 -7.50 -7.97 -2.88
CA TRP A 110 -6.26 -7.87 -3.66
C TRP A 110 -5.29 -9.01 -3.38
N LEU A 111 -5.40 -9.60 -2.19
CA LEU A 111 -4.69 -10.81 -1.77
C LEU A 111 -5.71 -11.78 -1.20
N ASN A 112 -5.59 -13.06 -1.53
CA ASN A 112 -6.41 -14.13 -0.97
C ASN A 112 -5.82 -14.59 0.38
N LYS A 113 -6.64 -14.66 1.43
CA LYS A 113 -6.21 -15.09 2.77
C LYS A 113 -5.82 -16.56 2.85
N ASN A 114 -6.39 -17.39 1.97
CA ASN A 114 -6.18 -18.84 1.99
C ASN A 114 -4.93 -19.29 1.22
N ASP A 115 -4.34 -18.38 0.43
CA ASP A 115 -3.19 -18.67 -0.41
C ASP A 115 -1.87 -18.26 0.24
N ASN A 116 -0.75 -18.78 -0.26
CA ASN A 116 0.57 -18.47 0.27
C ASN A 116 0.91 -16.97 0.10
N LEU A 117 0.97 -16.23 1.20
CA LEU A 117 1.23 -14.78 1.20
C LEU A 117 2.55 -14.39 0.50
N ILE A 118 3.63 -15.14 0.75
CA ILE A 118 4.94 -14.84 0.18
C ILE A 118 4.91 -14.98 -1.34
N ALA A 119 4.29 -16.04 -1.85
CA ALA A 119 4.12 -16.25 -3.29
C ALA A 119 3.26 -15.17 -3.93
N GLN A 120 2.14 -14.79 -3.31
CA GLN A 120 1.28 -13.71 -3.80
C GLN A 120 2.00 -12.37 -3.85
N VAL A 121 2.80 -12.03 -2.83
CA VAL A 121 3.57 -10.78 -2.79
C VAL A 121 4.67 -10.78 -3.83
N LYS A 122 5.37 -11.90 -4.03
CA LYS A 122 6.34 -12.05 -5.12
C LYS A 122 5.70 -11.83 -6.49
N ALA A 123 4.52 -12.41 -6.73
CA ALA A 123 3.76 -12.19 -7.96
C ALA A 123 3.28 -10.74 -8.10
N PHE A 124 2.77 -10.13 -7.02
CA PHE A 124 2.29 -8.74 -7.00
C PHE A 124 3.38 -7.74 -7.40
N TRP A 125 4.61 -7.92 -6.90
CA TRP A 125 5.73 -7.04 -7.24
C TRP A 125 6.55 -7.54 -8.44
N ASN A 126 6.22 -8.70 -9.01
CA ASN A 126 7.03 -9.39 -10.01
C ASN A 126 8.50 -9.58 -9.58
N ILE A 127 8.73 -9.95 -8.31
CA ILE A 127 10.08 -10.14 -7.73
C ILE A 127 10.36 -11.62 -7.42
N ARG A 128 11.61 -12.05 -7.65
CA ARG A 128 12.06 -13.41 -7.32
C ARG A 128 12.36 -13.58 -5.84
N ASN A 129 13.01 -12.58 -5.24
CA ASN A 129 13.42 -12.55 -3.85
C ASN A 129 12.63 -11.49 -3.09
N LEU A 130 12.31 -11.77 -1.83
CA LEU A 130 11.53 -10.85 -1.00
C LEU A 130 12.44 -9.75 -0.42
N GLN A 131 12.81 -8.81 -1.28
CA GLN A 131 13.60 -7.63 -0.94
C GLN A 131 12.84 -6.39 -1.39
N PHE A 132 12.76 -5.39 -0.51
CA PHE A 132 11.97 -4.16 -0.72
C PHE A 132 12.86 -2.91 -0.83
N ASP A 133 14.16 -3.07 -1.08
CA ASP A 133 15.07 -1.93 -1.20
C ASP A 133 14.70 -1.04 -2.39
N PHE A 134 14.20 -1.62 -3.48
CA PHE A 134 13.61 -0.89 -4.60
C PHE A 134 12.52 0.09 -4.15
N MET A 135 11.73 -0.22 -3.11
CA MET A 135 10.69 0.68 -2.64
C MET A 135 11.24 1.93 -1.95
N LYS A 136 12.47 1.88 -1.42
CA LYS A 136 13.11 3.05 -0.79
C LYS A 136 13.71 3.96 -1.86
N GLU A 137 14.29 3.37 -2.89
CA GLU A 137 14.92 4.08 -4.00
C GLU A 137 13.88 4.77 -4.88
N ASN A 138 12.76 4.09 -5.15
CA ASN A 138 11.69 4.57 -6.02
C ASN A 138 10.59 5.38 -5.30
N VAL A 139 10.85 5.94 -4.10
CA VAL A 139 9.89 6.88 -3.49
C VAL A 139 9.97 8.21 -4.24
N PRO A 140 8.94 8.62 -5.02
CA PRO A 140 8.94 9.88 -5.75
C PRO A 140 9.06 11.08 -4.81
N ALA A 141 9.54 12.20 -5.34
CA ALA A 141 9.69 13.44 -4.59
C ALA A 141 8.38 13.90 -3.93
N TYR A 142 7.24 13.72 -4.63
CA TYR A 142 5.91 14.02 -4.11
C TYR A 142 5.58 13.23 -2.82
N PHE A 143 5.89 11.93 -2.76
CA PHE A 143 5.67 11.14 -1.55
C PHE A 143 6.57 11.57 -0.41
N ARG A 144 7.81 12.03 -0.68
CA ARG A 144 8.69 12.59 0.35
C ARG A 144 8.12 13.87 0.94
N LYS A 145 7.52 14.75 0.14
CA LYS A 145 6.77 15.92 0.65
C LYS A 145 5.58 15.49 1.49
N SER A 146 4.80 14.52 1.02
CA SER A 146 3.63 14.01 1.73
C SER A 146 3.96 13.29 3.05
N GLN A 147 5.20 12.82 3.27
CA GLN A 147 5.64 12.30 4.58
C GLN A 147 5.53 13.34 5.71
N THR A 148 5.51 14.63 5.39
CA THR A 148 5.25 15.70 6.38
C THR A 148 3.79 15.70 6.87
N LYS A 149 2.85 15.10 6.11
CA LYS A 149 1.48 14.87 6.56
C LYS A 149 1.47 13.70 7.53
N LYS A 150 1.02 13.97 8.77
CA LYS A 150 0.92 12.97 9.83
C LYS A 150 0.08 11.77 9.34
N GLY A 151 0.69 10.58 9.34
CA GLY A 151 0.04 9.33 8.98
C GLY A 151 0.12 8.94 7.51
N PHE A 152 0.86 9.67 6.66
CA PHE A 152 1.16 9.22 5.30
C PHE A 152 2.22 8.11 5.29
N ASN A 153 2.02 7.07 4.47
CA ASN A 153 2.98 5.97 4.31
C ASN A 153 3.36 5.79 2.83
N PRO A 154 4.62 6.09 2.45
CA PRO A 154 5.05 6.01 1.05
C PRO A 154 4.99 4.59 0.48
N TYR A 155 5.21 3.56 1.29
CA TYR A 155 5.14 2.17 0.83
C TYR A 155 3.71 1.73 0.52
N TYR A 156 2.72 2.29 1.23
CA TYR A 156 1.31 2.03 0.95
C TYR A 156 0.87 2.73 -0.33
N ALA A 157 1.40 3.94 -0.59
CA ALA A 157 1.18 4.64 -1.85
C ALA A 157 1.78 3.87 -3.03
N LEU A 158 3.03 3.40 -2.91
CA LEU A 158 3.65 2.52 -3.92
C LEU A 158 2.85 1.23 -4.14
N THR A 159 2.35 0.62 -3.07
CA THR A 159 1.49 -0.58 -3.18
C THR A 159 0.21 -0.27 -3.94
N TRP A 160 -0.42 0.90 -3.70
CA TRP A 160 -1.63 1.33 -4.40
C TRP A 160 -1.37 1.55 -5.90
N ILE A 161 -0.25 2.20 -6.25
CA ILE A 161 0.17 2.41 -7.64
C ILE A 161 0.46 1.09 -8.35
N GLN A 162 1.19 0.19 -7.71
CA GLN A 162 1.47 -1.12 -8.29
C GLN A 162 0.19 -1.91 -8.55
N LYS A 163 -0.80 -1.82 -7.65
CA LYS A 163 -2.12 -2.40 -7.90
C LYS A 163 -2.78 -1.75 -9.12
N ALA A 164 -2.76 -0.42 -9.24
CA ALA A 164 -3.32 0.24 -10.41
C ALA A 164 -2.66 -0.22 -11.72
N ARG A 165 -1.32 -0.37 -11.73
CA ARG A 165 -0.57 -0.91 -12.87
C ARG A 165 -1.01 -2.33 -13.25
N ILE A 166 -1.11 -3.23 -12.27
CA ILE A 166 -1.58 -4.61 -12.51
C ILE A 166 -2.99 -4.66 -13.09
N GLU A 167 -3.84 -3.70 -12.76
CA GLU A 167 -5.22 -3.65 -13.27
C GLU A 167 -5.30 -2.95 -14.64
N ALA A 168 -4.39 -2.01 -14.91
CA ALA A 168 -4.23 -1.42 -16.23
C ALA A 168 -3.75 -2.46 -17.26
N THR A 169 -2.81 -3.34 -16.89
CA THR A 169 -2.27 -4.38 -17.80
C THR A 169 -3.29 -5.47 -18.15
N LYS A 170 -4.40 -5.56 -17.43
CA LYS A 170 -5.50 -6.50 -17.72
C LYS A 170 -6.49 -5.97 -18.76
N GLN A 171 -6.38 -4.70 -19.16
CA GLN A 171 -7.25 -4.15 -20.18
C GLN A 171 -6.96 -4.85 -21.51
N ALA A 172 -8.00 -5.44 -22.12
CA ALA A 172 -7.85 -6.32 -23.27
C ALA A 172 -7.42 -5.57 -24.54
N GLU A 173 -7.92 -4.34 -24.72
CA GLU A 173 -7.61 -3.47 -25.86
C GLU A 173 -7.51 -2.02 -25.37
N ILE A 174 -6.40 -1.36 -25.69
CA ILE A 174 -6.18 0.06 -25.40
C ILE A 174 -5.96 0.77 -26.74
N ASN A 175 -6.76 1.81 -27.01
CA ASN A 175 -6.58 2.61 -28.22
C ASN A 175 -5.26 3.39 -28.15
N HIS A 176 -4.69 3.76 -29.29
CA HIS A 176 -3.51 4.62 -29.30
C HIS A 176 -3.83 5.96 -28.64
N TYR A 177 -2.91 6.45 -27.82
CA TYR A 177 -3.07 7.72 -27.14
C TYR A 177 -3.15 8.87 -28.15
N ASN A 178 -4.19 9.69 -28.02
CA ASN A 178 -4.42 10.87 -28.84
C ASN A 178 -4.42 12.13 -27.96
N GLU A 179 -3.26 12.80 -27.89
CA GLU A 179 -3.07 14.02 -27.11
C GLU A 179 -4.00 15.15 -27.55
N GLU A 180 -4.11 15.41 -28.85
CA GLU A 180 -5.00 16.46 -29.39
C GLU A 180 -6.47 16.16 -29.05
N GLY A 181 -6.87 14.90 -29.19
CA GLY A 181 -8.21 14.44 -28.82
C GLY A 181 -8.49 14.55 -27.32
N LEU A 182 -7.49 14.32 -26.47
CA LEU A 182 -7.61 14.53 -25.02
C LEU A 182 -7.75 16.02 -24.68
N TYR A 183 -7.01 16.91 -25.35
CA TYR A 183 -7.14 18.35 -25.18
C TYR A 183 -8.55 18.83 -25.56
N GLN A 184 -9.06 18.39 -26.71
CA GLN A 184 -10.44 18.69 -27.15
C GLN A 184 -11.47 18.17 -26.14
N LEU A 185 -11.28 16.94 -25.64
CA LEU A 185 -12.16 16.36 -24.62
C LEU A 185 -12.14 17.16 -23.31
N ALA A 186 -11.00 17.74 -22.92
CA ALA A 186 -10.89 18.61 -21.74
C ALA A 186 -11.74 19.89 -21.89
N ASP A 187 -11.75 20.49 -23.08
CA ASP A 187 -12.59 21.65 -23.41
C ASP A 187 -14.10 21.33 -23.35
N GLU A 188 -14.48 20.08 -23.60
CA GLU A 188 -15.87 19.62 -23.55
C GLU A 188 -16.38 19.26 -22.14
N ILE A 189 -15.51 19.17 -21.12
CA ILE A 189 -15.86 18.76 -19.76
C ILE A 189 -17.11 19.47 -19.21
N PRO A 190 -17.27 20.82 -19.33
CA PRO A 190 -18.47 21.51 -18.88
C PRO A 190 -19.78 20.88 -19.40
N ALA A 191 -19.82 20.49 -20.67
CA ALA A 191 -20.99 19.88 -21.28
C ALA A 191 -21.28 18.50 -20.68
N PHE A 192 -20.25 17.68 -20.43
CA PHE A 192 -20.42 16.38 -19.78
C PHE A 192 -20.94 16.51 -18.35
N THR A 193 -20.52 17.53 -17.60
CA THR A 193 -20.98 17.70 -16.21
C THR A 193 -22.50 17.77 -16.08
N ARG A 194 -23.21 18.28 -17.10
CA ARG A 194 -24.66 18.46 -17.10
C ARG A 194 -25.46 17.24 -17.56
N LYS A 195 -24.83 16.26 -18.18
CA LYS A 195 -25.51 15.09 -18.73
C LYS A 195 -25.78 14.08 -17.62
N GLY A 196 -26.98 13.47 -17.61
CA GLY A 196 -27.32 12.44 -16.62
C GLY A 196 -26.41 11.20 -16.68
N LYS A 197 -25.85 10.87 -17.86
CA LYS A 197 -24.83 9.82 -18.04
C LYS A 197 -23.43 10.38 -18.30
N GLY A 198 -23.20 11.65 -17.94
CA GLY A 198 -21.99 12.39 -18.30
C GLY A 198 -20.70 11.72 -17.88
N ILE A 199 -20.65 11.15 -16.66
CA ILE A 199 -19.46 10.46 -16.14
C ILE A 199 -19.11 9.24 -16.98
N THR A 200 -20.09 8.36 -17.23
CA THR A 200 -19.87 7.15 -18.03
C THR A 200 -19.50 7.49 -19.48
N GLU A 201 -20.22 8.42 -20.11
CA GLU A 201 -19.91 8.87 -21.47
C GLU A 201 -18.51 9.53 -21.57
N PHE A 202 -18.07 10.22 -20.51
CA PHE A 202 -16.75 10.84 -20.46
C PHE A 202 -15.64 9.80 -20.31
N ILE A 203 -15.84 8.78 -19.47
CA ILE A 203 -14.92 7.65 -19.35
C ILE A 203 -14.79 6.91 -20.69
N ASP A 204 -15.90 6.70 -21.40
CA ASP A 204 -15.87 6.11 -22.75
C ASP A 204 -15.12 7.01 -23.75
N ALA A 205 -15.21 8.34 -23.61
CA ALA A 205 -14.44 9.28 -24.42
C ALA A 205 -12.94 9.27 -24.08
N LEU A 206 -12.56 9.12 -22.81
CA LEU A 206 -11.17 8.92 -22.39
C LEU A 206 -10.59 7.66 -23.04
N ASN A 207 -11.30 6.53 -22.92
CA ASN A 207 -10.87 5.24 -23.49
C ASN A 207 -10.72 5.32 -25.03
N ARG A 208 -11.60 6.05 -25.73
CA ARG A 208 -11.49 6.28 -27.18
C ARG A 208 -10.25 7.10 -27.58
N ASN A 209 -9.76 7.96 -26.70
CA ASN A 209 -8.52 8.72 -26.89
C ASN A 209 -7.28 8.01 -26.33
N GLY A 210 -7.39 6.72 -25.98
CA GLY A 210 -6.28 5.92 -25.48
C GLY A 210 -5.88 6.25 -24.04
N VAL A 211 -6.75 6.90 -23.26
CA VAL A 211 -6.55 7.13 -21.82
C VAL A 211 -7.31 6.06 -21.04
N VAL A 212 -6.59 5.20 -20.32
CA VAL A 212 -7.22 4.16 -19.50
C VAL A 212 -7.76 4.78 -18.22
N PHE A 213 -9.04 4.56 -17.94
CA PHE A 213 -9.63 4.96 -16.66
C PHE A 213 -9.78 3.78 -15.71
N LEU A 214 -9.27 3.91 -14.48
CA LEU A 214 -9.43 2.93 -13.41
C LEU A 214 -10.08 3.55 -12.18
N HIS A 215 -11.11 2.88 -11.66
CA HIS A 215 -11.61 3.15 -10.32
C HIS A 215 -10.91 2.20 -9.33
N LEU A 216 -10.00 2.75 -8.52
CA LEU A 216 -9.25 1.98 -7.52
C LEU A 216 -9.38 2.60 -6.12
N PRO A 217 -10.15 1.99 -5.21
CA PRO A 217 -10.37 2.54 -3.88
C PRO A 217 -9.07 2.79 -3.13
N HIS A 218 -8.94 3.96 -2.50
CA HIS A 218 -7.74 4.34 -1.75
C HIS A 218 -7.33 3.27 -0.71
N LEU A 219 -6.03 3.14 -0.48
CA LEU A 219 -5.49 2.50 0.72
C LEU A 219 -5.43 3.53 1.86
N SER A 220 -5.53 3.06 3.11
CA SER A 220 -5.25 3.90 4.26
C SER A 220 -3.85 4.52 4.13
N GLN A 221 -3.66 5.72 4.69
CA GLN A 221 -2.35 6.39 4.72
C GLN A 221 -1.78 6.82 3.34
N THR A 222 -2.56 6.76 2.25
CA THR A 222 -2.12 7.29 0.94
C THR A 222 -2.66 8.70 0.66
N TYR A 223 -3.86 9.03 1.16
CA TYR A 223 -4.51 10.34 1.06
C TYR A 223 -4.65 10.92 -0.36
N THR A 224 -4.70 10.07 -1.39
CA THR A 224 -4.89 10.45 -2.79
C THR A 224 -6.37 10.42 -3.20
N ASP A 225 -6.78 11.39 -4.03
CA ASP A 225 -8.08 11.42 -4.70
C ASP A 225 -7.99 10.86 -6.14
N GLY A 226 -6.85 11.06 -6.79
CA GLY A 226 -6.49 10.48 -8.08
C GLY A 226 -4.97 10.39 -8.29
N ALA A 227 -4.57 9.75 -9.38
CA ALA A 227 -3.20 9.75 -9.88
C ALA A 227 -3.15 9.44 -11.38
N VAL A 228 -2.07 9.90 -12.03
CA VAL A 228 -1.66 9.50 -13.37
C VAL A 228 -0.47 8.54 -13.29
N LEU A 229 -0.52 7.50 -14.11
CA LEU A 229 0.61 6.62 -14.41
C LEU A 229 0.63 6.30 -15.90
N TRP A 230 1.76 5.86 -16.43
CA TRP A 230 1.88 5.45 -17.82
C TRP A 230 1.99 3.93 -17.92
N LEU A 231 1.24 3.37 -18.87
CA LEU A 231 1.36 1.97 -19.29
C LEU A 231 1.84 1.99 -20.75
N ASP A 232 3.13 1.74 -20.94
CA ASP A 232 3.80 1.94 -22.22
C ASP A 232 3.56 3.38 -22.72
N GLU A 233 2.95 3.55 -23.90
CA GLU A 233 2.65 4.87 -24.50
C GLU A 233 1.28 5.43 -24.09
N ASN A 234 0.55 4.74 -23.21
CA ASN A 234 -0.82 5.09 -22.84
C ASN A 234 -0.91 5.64 -21.42
N PRO A 235 -1.51 6.83 -21.22
CA PRO A 235 -1.75 7.34 -19.88
C PRO A 235 -2.91 6.58 -19.22
N VAL A 236 -2.79 6.41 -17.90
CA VAL A 236 -3.77 5.76 -17.06
C VAL A 236 -4.16 6.72 -15.95
N ILE A 237 -5.43 7.09 -15.91
CA ILE A 237 -6.03 7.88 -14.83
C ILE A 237 -6.63 6.93 -13.81
N VAL A 238 -6.18 7.03 -12.57
CA VAL A 238 -6.69 6.23 -11.45
C VAL A 238 -7.46 7.14 -10.51
N TYR A 239 -8.75 6.85 -10.29
CA TYR A 239 -9.61 7.62 -9.40
C TYR A 239 -9.99 6.80 -8.17
N THR A 240 -9.88 7.40 -6.97
CA THR A 240 -10.12 6.66 -5.72
C THR A 240 -11.57 6.66 -5.23
N ALA A 241 -12.39 7.59 -5.74
CA ALA A 241 -13.72 7.88 -5.20
C ALA A 241 -13.75 8.01 -3.67
N ARG A 242 -12.66 8.51 -3.07
CA ARG A 242 -12.56 8.77 -1.63
C ARG A 242 -13.64 9.77 -1.19
N PHE A 243 -13.86 10.79 -1.99
CA PHE A 243 -15.01 11.67 -1.90
C PHE A 243 -15.99 11.31 -3.01
N ASP A 244 -17.01 10.52 -2.67
CA ASP A 244 -18.03 10.05 -3.60
C ASP A 244 -19.02 11.17 -3.95
N ARG A 245 -18.57 12.14 -4.74
CA ARG A 245 -19.32 13.34 -5.14
C ARG A 245 -18.88 13.83 -6.51
N ASN A 246 -19.85 14.18 -7.35
CA ASN A 246 -19.64 14.59 -8.74
C ASN A 246 -18.78 15.85 -8.90
N ASP A 247 -18.85 16.82 -7.99
CA ASP A 247 -17.99 18.00 -8.03
C ASP A 247 -16.50 17.66 -7.85
N ASN A 248 -16.20 16.73 -6.94
CA ASN A 248 -14.83 16.26 -6.71
C ASN A 248 -14.34 15.41 -7.87
N PHE A 249 -15.17 14.55 -8.43
CA PHE A 249 -14.82 13.76 -9.61
C PHE A 249 -14.39 14.67 -10.75
N TRP A 250 -15.23 15.66 -11.14
CA TRP A 250 -14.90 16.53 -12.27
C TRP A 250 -13.63 17.33 -12.04
N PHE A 251 -13.41 17.85 -10.82
CA PHE A 251 -12.17 18.54 -10.49
C PHE A 251 -10.96 17.61 -10.58
N THR A 252 -10.99 16.46 -9.90
CA THR A 252 -9.88 15.50 -9.88
C THR A 252 -9.55 15.03 -11.29
N ILE A 253 -10.53 14.60 -12.10
CA ILE A 253 -10.24 14.11 -13.44
C ILE A 253 -9.68 15.20 -14.36
N THR A 254 -10.18 16.43 -14.25
CA THR A 254 -9.60 17.55 -15.02
C THR A 254 -8.16 17.85 -14.60
N HIS A 255 -7.86 17.73 -13.30
CA HIS A 255 -6.51 17.88 -12.75
C HIS A 255 -5.58 16.75 -13.24
N GLU A 256 -6.01 15.49 -13.23
CA GLU A 256 -5.22 14.38 -13.78
C GLU A 256 -5.00 14.51 -15.30
N ILE A 257 -6.00 14.98 -16.06
CA ILE A 257 -5.84 15.29 -17.49
C ILE A 257 -4.79 16.39 -17.71
N ALA A 258 -4.76 17.39 -16.83
CA ALA A 258 -3.74 18.43 -16.91
C ALA A 258 -2.34 17.86 -16.69
N HIS A 259 -2.19 16.89 -15.77
CA HIS A 259 -0.92 16.21 -15.61
C HIS A 259 -0.47 15.52 -16.90
N ILE A 260 -1.37 14.80 -17.57
CA ILE A 260 -1.09 14.15 -18.86
C ILE A 260 -0.69 15.15 -19.94
N LEU A 261 -1.42 16.27 -20.08
CA LEU A 261 -1.25 17.20 -21.19
C LEU A 261 -0.14 18.24 -20.99
N LEU A 262 0.19 18.59 -19.75
CA LEU A 262 1.11 19.70 -19.47
C LEU A 262 2.49 19.25 -18.97
N HIS A 263 2.60 18.01 -18.50
CA HIS A 263 3.83 17.51 -17.91
C HIS A 263 4.22 16.21 -18.59
N ASP A 264 5.34 16.25 -19.32
CA ASP A 264 5.87 15.05 -19.95
C ASP A 264 6.31 14.03 -18.89
N ALA A 265 5.91 12.77 -19.08
CA ALA A 265 6.59 11.66 -18.39
C ALA A 265 8.02 11.47 -18.90
N LEU A 266 8.33 11.99 -20.11
CA LEU A 266 9.50 11.65 -20.92
C LEU A 266 10.71 12.58 -20.76
N GLU A 267 10.65 13.66 -19.97
CA GLU A 267 11.86 14.48 -19.72
C GLU A 267 12.94 13.72 -18.91
N HIS A 268 12.66 12.52 -18.40
CA HIS A 268 13.63 11.64 -17.71
C HIS A 268 13.78 10.28 -18.39
N ASN A 269 14.00 10.29 -19.70
CA ASN A 269 14.45 9.12 -20.46
C ASN A 269 15.90 8.71 -20.09
N GLU A 270 16.04 7.88 -19.06
CA GLU A 270 17.05 6.82 -19.03
C GLU A 270 16.43 5.55 -18.42
N PHE A 271 16.26 4.54 -19.29
CA PHE A 271 15.82 3.16 -19.02
C PHE A 271 14.31 2.88 -18.95
N ILE A 272 13.84 2.37 -20.08
CA ILE A 272 12.83 1.31 -20.23
C ILE A 272 13.02 0.27 -19.11
N ASP A 273 12.27 0.45 -18.02
CA ASP A 273 11.97 -0.42 -16.86
C ASP A 273 11.70 0.40 -15.56
N SER A 274 11.80 1.74 -15.59
CA SER A 274 11.59 2.59 -14.42
C SER A 274 10.12 3.00 -14.20
N PHE A 275 9.74 3.09 -12.93
CA PHE A 275 8.42 3.51 -12.44
C PHE A 275 8.28 5.03 -12.55
N ASP A 276 7.89 5.53 -13.72
CA ASP A 276 7.75 6.97 -13.92
C ASP A 276 6.35 7.43 -13.49
N LEU A 277 6.19 7.60 -12.17
CA LEU A 277 5.20 8.52 -11.66
C LEU A 277 5.65 9.93 -12.08
N MET A 278 4.77 10.71 -12.70
CA MET A 278 5.08 12.08 -13.08
C MET A 278 5.69 12.82 -11.87
N ASP A 279 6.83 13.47 -12.06
CA ASP A 279 7.44 14.25 -10.98
C ASP A 279 6.58 15.47 -10.70
N VAL A 280 5.71 15.34 -9.68
CA VAL A 280 4.77 16.41 -9.35
C VAL A 280 5.47 17.44 -8.46
N SER A 281 6.22 18.32 -9.13
CA SER A 281 6.76 19.52 -8.52
C SER A 281 5.63 20.46 -8.08
N GLU A 282 5.93 21.41 -7.19
CA GLU A 282 4.92 22.40 -6.78
C GLU A 282 4.46 23.27 -7.96
N LYS A 283 5.33 23.44 -8.96
CA LYS A 283 4.98 24.11 -10.21
C LYS A 283 3.93 23.28 -11.00
N SER A 284 4.18 21.98 -11.14
CA SER A 284 3.28 21.04 -11.83
C SER A 284 1.90 20.94 -11.18
N GLU A 285 1.83 20.83 -9.84
CA GLU A 285 0.55 20.87 -9.09
C GLU A 285 -0.24 22.16 -9.39
N ASN A 286 0.44 23.32 -9.33
CA ASN A 286 -0.19 24.61 -9.57
C ASN A 286 -0.66 24.76 -11.02
N GLU A 287 0.09 24.22 -11.99
CA GLU A 287 -0.29 24.20 -13.41
C GLU A 287 -1.52 23.32 -13.63
N ALA A 288 -1.56 22.14 -13.01
CA ALA A 288 -2.72 21.25 -13.05
C ALA A 288 -3.97 21.87 -12.41
N ASP A 289 -3.83 22.49 -11.24
CA ASP A 289 -4.93 23.21 -10.58
C ASP A 289 -5.44 24.37 -11.43
N LYS A 290 -4.54 25.14 -12.05
CA LYS A 290 -4.92 26.24 -12.94
C LYS A 290 -5.65 25.72 -14.17
N PHE A 291 -5.21 24.62 -14.75
CA PHE A 291 -5.88 23.96 -15.88
C PHE A 291 -7.29 23.51 -15.47
N ALA A 292 -7.44 22.84 -14.33
CA ALA A 292 -8.75 22.41 -13.83
C ALA A 292 -9.68 23.60 -13.58
N ARG A 293 -9.18 24.66 -12.93
CA ARG A 293 -9.94 25.91 -12.68
C ARG A 293 -10.39 26.57 -13.97
N LYS A 294 -9.56 26.58 -15.02
CA LYS A 294 -9.91 27.14 -16.33
C LYS A 294 -11.05 26.35 -16.99
N HIS A 295 -10.91 25.04 -17.15
CA HIS A 295 -11.89 24.22 -17.87
C HIS A 295 -13.23 24.12 -17.12
N LEU A 296 -13.20 24.12 -15.78
CA LEU A 296 -14.41 24.16 -14.95
C LEU A 296 -14.94 25.58 -14.69
N LYS A 297 -14.37 26.60 -15.35
CA LYS A 297 -14.79 28.01 -15.27
C LYS A 297 -14.87 28.55 -13.84
N SER A 298 -13.97 28.08 -12.98
CA SER A 298 -13.96 28.41 -11.54
C SER A 298 -13.85 29.91 -11.30
N ASP A 299 -13.00 30.62 -12.05
CA ASP A 299 -12.83 32.07 -11.90
C ASP A 299 -14.10 32.85 -12.28
N ASP A 300 -14.82 32.41 -13.31
CA ASP A 300 -16.09 33.01 -13.72
C ASP A 300 -17.19 32.76 -12.68
N VAL A 301 -17.23 31.55 -12.12
CA VAL A 301 -18.12 31.20 -11.01
C VAL A 301 -17.84 32.11 -9.81
N VAL A 302 -16.59 32.23 -9.38
CA VAL A 302 -16.22 33.10 -8.25
C VAL A 302 -16.60 34.56 -8.53
N ARG A 303 -16.34 35.06 -9.74
CA ARG A 303 -16.70 36.43 -10.14
C ARG A 303 -18.21 36.65 -10.12
N PHE A 304 -19.02 35.68 -10.56
CA PHE A 304 -20.49 35.76 -10.50
C PHE A 304 -21.02 35.90 -9.06
N PHE A 305 -20.28 35.38 -8.09
CA PHE A 305 -20.63 35.45 -6.67
C PHE A 305 -19.93 36.58 -5.91
N ALA A 306 -19.04 37.38 -6.52
CA ALA A 306 -18.22 38.39 -5.84
C ALA A 306 -19.01 39.37 -4.96
N ASP A 307 -20.15 39.88 -5.46
CA ASP A 307 -21.00 40.85 -4.75
C ASP A 307 -22.08 40.20 -3.88
N SER A 308 -22.01 38.89 -3.65
CA SER A 308 -23.06 38.14 -2.94
C SER A 308 -22.73 38.01 -1.46
N ILE A 309 -23.63 38.49 -0.62
CA ILE A 309 -23.57 38.24 0.83
C ILE A 309 -23.98 36.80 1.16
N THR A 310 -24.85 36.18 0.32
CA THR A 310 -25.35 34.81 0.53
C THR A 310 -25.34 34.00 -0.77
N CYS A 311 -25.07 32.71 -0.64
CA CYS A 311 -25.19 31.74 -1.73
C CYS A 311 -26.52 31.00 -1.61
N SER A 312 -27.52 31.44 -2.38
CA SER A 312 -28.83 30.77 -2.44
C SER A 312 -28.86 29.71 -3.52
N LYS A 313 -29.69 28.66 -3.33
CA LYS A 313 -29.90 27.59 -4.32
C LYS A 313 -30.27 28.13 -5.70
N LYS A 314 -31.17 29.12 -5.74
CA LYS A 314 -31.60 29.78 -7.00
C LYS A 314 -30.41 30.43 -7.71
N LYS A 315 -29.50 31.05 -6.96
CA LYS A 315 -28.31 31.69 -7.53
C LYS A 315 -27.29 30.67 -8.03
N VAL A 316 -27.11 29.55 -7.32
CA VAL A 316 -26.30 28.41 -7.79
C VAL A 316 -26.83 27.87 -9.12
N MET A 317 -28.14 27.60 -9.20
CA MET A 317 -28.77 27.11 -10.44
C MET A 317 -28.59 28.10 -11.60
N LYS A 318 -28.78 29.40 -11.35
CA LYS A 318 -28.57 30.44 -12.36
C LYS A 318 -27.12 30.51 -12.84
N CYS A 319 -26.15 30.39 -11.93
CA CYS A 319 -24.73 30.36 -12.28
C CYS A 319 -24.39 29.12 -13.14
N ALA A 320 -24.89 27.95 -12.73
CA ALA A 320 -24.72 26.70 -13.44
C ALA A 320 -25.29 26.76 -14.87
N GLU A 321 -26.47 27.37 -15.04
CA GLU A 321 -27.08 27.60 -16.35
C GLU A 321 -26.24 28.52 -17.24
N ILE A 322 -25.79 29.67 -16.72
CA ILE A 322 -24.99 30.66 -17.47
C ILE A 322 -23.67 30.06 -17.97
N PHE A 323 -22.97 29.32 -17.11
CA PHE A 323 -21.65 28.77 -17.45
C PHE A 323 -21.72 27.37 -18.06
N GLY A 324 -22.91 26.77 -18.14
CA GLY A 324 -23.11 25.44 -18.69
C GLY A 324 -22.44 24.36 -17.85
N LEU A 325 -22.57 24.43 -16.52
CA LEU A 325 -22.01 23.48 -15.56
C LEU A 325 -23.10 22.75 -14.79
N HIS A 326 -22.77 21.62 -14.17
CA HIS A 326 -23.62 21.05 -13.12
C HIS A 326 -23.63 21.96 -11.88
N PRO A 327 -24.78 22.13 -11.18
CA PRO A 327 -24.85 22.87 -9.93
C PRO A 327 -23.85 22.39 -8.87
N ALA A 328 -23.56 21.09 -8.82
CA ALA A 328 -22.57 20.54 -7.91
C ALA A 328 -21.17 21.12 -8.12
N VAL A 329 -20.73 21.28 -9.38
CA VAL A 329 -19.41 21.81 -9.73
C VAL A 329 -19.29 23.27 -9.28
N VAL A 330 -20.34 24.06 -9.49
CA VAL A 330 -20.43 25.43 -8.97
C VAL A 330 -20.30 25.46 -7.45
N VAL A 331 -21.03 24.59 -6.74
CA VAL A 331 -20.95 24.48 -5.28
C VAL A 331 -19.55 24.05 -4.83
N GLY A 332 -18.95 23.06 -5.49
CA GLY A 332 -17.62 22.57 -5.20
C GLY A 332 -16.57 23.66 -5.33
N CYS A 333 -16.62 24.42 -6.43
CA CYS A 333 -15.79 25.60 -6.65
C CYS A 333 -15.93 26.62 -5.50
N LEU A 334 -17.15 27.03 -5.16
CA LEU A 334 -17.37 28.02 -4.09
C LEU A 334 -16.91 27.53 -2.71
N GLN A 335 -17.06 26.23 -2.43
CA GLN A 335 -16.60 25.63 -1.17
C GLN A 335 -15.07 25.59 -1.09
N HIS A 336 -14.41 25.18 -2.18
CA HIS A 336 -12.96 25.16 -2.27
C HIS A 336 -12.35 26.56 -2.11
N GLU A 337 -12.96 27.56 -2.73
CA GLU A 337 -12.56 28.97 -2.68
C GLU A 337 -12.94 29.67 -1.35
N GLY A 338 -13.48 28.92 -0.37
CA GLY A 338 -13.86 29.44 0.94
C GLY A 338 -15.01 30.45 0.92
N LYS A 339 -15.74 30.58 -0.20
CA LYS A 339 -16.87 31.51 -0.35
C LYS A 339 -18.11 31.02 0.39
N ILE A 340 -18.24 29.71 0.58
CA ILE A 340 -19.32 29.09 1.35
C ILE A 340 -18.77 27.93 2.21
N SER A 341 -19.51 27.56 3.25
CA SER A 341 -19.17 26.38 4.05
C SER A 341 -19.31 25.08 3.26
N PHE A 342 -18.46 24.09 3.54
CA PHE A 342 -18.59 22.73 3.02
C PHE A 342 -19.94 22.04 3.36
N ARG A 343 -20.70 22.57 4.32
CA ARG A 343 -22.04 22.10 4.69
C ARG A 343 -23.17 22.76 3.88
N SER A 344 -22.87 23.79 3.08
CA SER A 344 -23.86 24.54 2.31
C SER A 344 -24.11 23.90 0.95
N CYS A 345 -25.37 23.86 0.52
CA CYS A 345 -25.78 23.42 -0.83
C CYS A 345 -25.33 21.99 -1.20
N THR A 346 -25.16 21.11 -0.21
CA THR A 346 -24.69 19.72 -0.41
C THR A 346 -25.69 18.85 -1.17
N GLU A 347 -26.96 19.23 -1.19
CA GLU A 347 -28.03 18.53 -1.91
C GLU A 347 -27.85 18.47 -3.43
N PHE A 348 -26.99 19.32 -4.01
CA PHE A 348 -26.65 19.24 -5.43
C PHE A 348 -25.59 18.17 -5.72
N LYS A 349 -24.90 17.67 -4.69
CA LYS A 349 -23.81 16.71 -4.85
C LYS A 349 -24.37 15.30 -4.91
N GLU A 350 -23.99 14.58 -5.94
CA GLU A 350 -24.49 13.23 -6.22
C GLU A 350 -23.35 12.22 -6.16
N PRO A 351 -23.61 11.00 -5.67
CA PRO A 351 -22.59 9.94 -5.64
C PRO A 351 -22.21 9.54 -7.07
N VAL A 352 -20.91 9.33 -7.28
CA VAL A 352 -20.35 8.97 -8.59
C VAL A 352 -20.09 7.49 -8.73
N ARG A 353 -19.89 6.76 -7.62
CA ARG A 353 -19.53 5.32 -7.66
C ARG A 353 -20.47 4.46 -8.48
N ILE A 354 -21.76 4.82 -8.54
CA ILE A 354 -22.78 4.12 -9.35
C ILE A 354 -22.55 4.25 -10.86
N HIS A 355 -21.72 5.20 -11.29
CA HIS A 355 -21.37 5.48 -12.68
C HIS A 355 -19.96 5.01 -13.04
N LEU A 356 -19.17 4.56 -12.05
CA LEU A 356 -17.80 4.11 -12.24
C LEU A 356 -17.75 2.61 -12.53
N PRO A 357 -16.72 2.12 -13.23
CA PRO A 357 -16.42 0.70 -13.29
C PRO A 357 -16.27 0.10 -11.89
N ASP A 358 -16.61 -1.18 -11.76
CA ASP A 358 -16.45 -1.90 -10.50
C ASP A 358 -14.98 -1.92 -10.08
N PRO A 359 -14.67 -1.64 -8.81
CA PRO A 359 -13.30 -1.62 -8.35
C PRO A 359 -12.72 -3.06 -8.34
N PRO A 360 -11.44 -3.24 -8.67
CA PRO A 360 -10.80 -4.54 -8.66
C PRO A 360 -10.94 -5.27 -7.31
N GLY A 361 -11.37 -6.54 -7.34
CA GLY A 361 -11.55 -7.39 -6.16
C GLY A 361 -12.93 -7.31 -5.50
N SER A 362 -13.90 -6.60 -6.10
CA SER A 362 -15.29 -6.50 -5.61
C SER A 362 -16.14 -7.77 -5.82
N ASN A 363 -15.68 -8.72 -6.63
CA ASN A 363 -16.34 -10.00 -6.92
C ASN A 363 -15.77 -11.21 -6.13
N ALA A 364 -14.98 -10.96 -5.07
CA ALA A 364 -14.33 -12.00 -4.26
C ALA A 364 -15.04 -12.23 -2.92
#